data_AF-A0A7S4Q3Y5-F1
#
_entry.id   AF-A0A7S4Q3Y5-F1
#
_cell.length_a   1.000
_cell.length_b   1.000
_cell.length_c   1.000
_cell.angle_alpha   90.00
_cell.angle_beta   90.00
_cell.angle_gamma   90.00
#
_symmetry.space_group_name_H-M   'P 1'
#
loop_
_entity.id
_entity.type
_entity.pdbx_description
1 polymer ?
#
loop_
_entity_poly.entity_id
_entity_poly.type
_entity_poly.pdbx_seq_one_letter_code
_entity_poly.pdbx_strand_id
1 'polypeptide(L)'
;EVHQALAAVPFTVPFDATKYTNGPLEALSDDQRTGAALYWRTDADNIYLGLAGNAPWVGFGMNVKGPGMPGADIVVCQEMRQGTVTATDYHSKRYGTPELDTVQDWETAAGGRVYPPRPTSPPGACPDSWSWAGSSCFKVF
;
A
#
# COMPACT_ATOMS: atom_id res chain seq x y z
N GLU A 1 0.42 -25.64 -13.70
CA GLU A 1 1.42 -25.29 -12.67
C GLU A 1 1.52 -23.77 -12.68
N VAL A 2 1.05 -23.08 -11.64
CA VAL A 2 0.95 -21.62 -11.62
C VAL A 2 1.92 -21.10 -10.57
N HIS A 3 3.09 -20.68 -11.00
CA HIS A 3 3.94 -19.84 -10.16
C HIS A 3 3.41 -18.41 -10.26
N GLN A 4 2.60 -18.01 -9.27
CA GLN A 4 2.43 -16.59 -8.97
C GLN A 4 3.83 -16.02 -8.68
N ALA A 5 4.28 -15.04 -9.47
CA ALA A 5 5.39 -14.21 -9.05
C ALA A 5 4.90 -13.42 -7.84
N LEU A 6 5.35 -13.80 -6.64
CA LEU A 6 5.22 -12.99 -5.44
C LEU A 6 5.87 -11.63 -5.73
N ALA A 7 5.25 -10.54 -5.28
CA ALA A 7 5.87 -9.23 -5.35
C ALA A 7 7.25 -9.25 -4.68
N ALA A 8 8.27 -8.63 -5.26
CA ALA A 8 9.63 -8.55 -4.72
C ALA A 8 9.76 -7.56 -3.55
N VAL A 9 8.63 -7.20 -2.92
CA VAL A 9 8.52 -6.23 -1.83
C VAL A 9 8.70 -6.89 -0.46
N PRO A 10 9.17 -6.15 0.56
CA PRO A 10 9.50 -6.71 1.89
C PRO A 10 8.26 -7.00 2.77
N PHE A 11 7.11 -7.29 2.15
CA PHE A 11 5.86 -7.58 2.83
C PHE A 11 4.97 -8.52 1.99
N THR A 12 4.05 -9.20 2.65
CA THR A 12 3.00 -9.96 1.96
C THR A 12 1.87 -9.02 1.56
N VAL A 13 1.46 -9.08 0.29
CA VAL A 13 0.32 -8.31 -0.23
C VAL A 13 -0.95 -8.70 0.55
N PRO A 14 -1.66 -7.75 1.20
CA PRO A 14 -2.73 -8.06 2.16
C PRO A 14 -4.10 -8.29 1.52
N PHE A 15 -4.15 -8.55 0.21
CA PHE A 15 -5.40 -8.77 -0.54
C PHE A 15 -5.20 -9.85 -1.60
N ASP A 16 -6.32 -10.37 -2.12
CA ASP A 16 -6.32 -11.36 -3.18
C ASP A 16 -5.88 -10.74 -4.52
N ALA A 17 -4.58 -10.86 -4.81
CA ALA A 17 -3.98 -10.36 -6.04
C ALA A 17 -4.38 -11.16 -7.30
N THR A 18 -4.99 -12.35 -7.16
CA THR A 18 -5.37 -13.19 -8.32
C THR A 18 -6.41 -12.54 -9.23
N LYS A 19 -7.15 -11.56 -8.70
CA LYS A 19 -8.20 -10.83 -9.42
C LYS A 19 -7.63 -9.72 -10.32
N TYR A 20 -6.35 -9.42 -10.20
CA TYR A 20 -5.69 -8.31 -10.89
C TYR A 20 -4.81 -8.81 -12.04
N THR A 21 -4.10 -7.88 -12.70
CA THR A 21 -3.07 -8.19 -13.69
C THR A 21 -2.05 -9.20 -13.17
N ASN A 22 -1.46 -9.95 -14.11
CA ASN A 22 -0.33 -10.84 -13.82
C ASN A 22 0.93 -10.01 -13.50
N GLY A 23 1.02 -9.56 -12.25
CA GLY A 23 2.18 -8.88 -11.69
C GLY A 23 1.92 -7.41 -11.32
N PRO A 24 2.60 -6.89 -10.29
CA PRO A 24 2.49 -5.50 -9.86
C PRO A 24 3.47 -4.55 -10.55
N LEU A 25 3.21 -3.25 -10.45
CA LEU A 25 4.26 -2.23 -10.44
C LEU A 25 4.84 -2.14 -9.03
N GLU A 26 6.15 -2.09 -8.93
CA GLU A 26 6.86 -2.13 -7.66
C GLU A 26 7.74 -0.88 -7.49
N ALA A 27 7.79 -0.38 -6.27
CA ALA A 27 8.76 0.61 -5.85
C ALA A 27 9.43 0.10 -4.58
N LEU A 28 10.76 0.16 -4.53
CA LEU A 28 11.57 -0.25 -3.39
C LEU A 28 12.46 0.91 -2.97
N SER A 29 12.64 1.08 -1.66
CA SER A 29 13.72 1.92 -1.15
C SER A 29 15.08 1.30 -1.47
N ASP A 30 16.13 2.12 -1.48
CA ASP A 30 17.50 1.67 -1.76
C ASP A 30 17.97 0.57 -0.78
N ASP A 31 17.51 0.62 0.47
CA ASP A 31 17.79 -0.38 1.50
C ASP A 31 16.84 -1.60 1.46
N GLN A 32 15.88 -1.61 0.55
CA GLN A 32 14.85 -2.63 0.34
C GLN A 32 13.99 -2.93 1.59
N ARG A 33 14.04 -2.08 2.61
CA ARG A 33 13.21 -2.25 3.82
C ARG A 33 11.81 -1.70 3.64
N THR A 34 11.65 -0.73 2.74
CA THR A 34 10.37 -0.13 2.42
C THR A 34 10.01 -0.43 0.97
N GLY A 35 8.75 -0.75 0.72
CA GLY A 35 8.27 -0.93 -0.64
C GLY A 35 6.81 -0.57 -0.81
N ALA A 36 6.41 -0.50 -2.07
CA ALA A 36 5.04 -0.41 -2.50
C ALA A 36 4.81 -1.35 -3.68
N ALA A 37 3.61 -1.93 -3.74
CA ALA A 37 3.14 -2.73 -4.86
C ALA A 37 1.78 -2.20 -5.31
N LEU A 38 1.65 -1.99 -6.62
CA LEU A 38 0.40 -1.62 -7.28
C LEU A 38 -0.02 -2.74 -8.22
N TYR A 39 -1.22 -3.27 -7.99
CA TYR A 39 -1.92 -4.14 -8.91
C TYR A 39 -3.07 -3.38 -9.54
N TRP A 40 -3.45 -3.71 -10.78
CA TRP A 40 -4.60 -3.09 -11.41
C TRP A 40 -5.44 -4.11 -12.18
N ARG A 41 -6.70 -3.77 -12.41
CA ARG A 41 -7.60 -4.45 -13.35
C ARG A 41 -8.57 -3.42 -13.89
N THR A 42 -9.21 -3.72 -14.99
CA THR A 42 -10.19 -2.83 -15.60
C THR A 42 -11.47 -3.60 -15.90
N ASP A 43 -12.60 -2.89 -15.92
CA ASP A 43 -13.78 -3.31 -16.66
C ASP A 43 -14.12 -2.26 -17.72
N ALA A 44 -15.37 -2.22 -18.19
CA ALA A 44 -15.80 -1.28 -19.22
C ALA A 44 -15.83 0.18 -18.71
N ASP A 45 -16.04 0.37 -17.42
CA ASP A 45 -16.36 1.67 -16.82
C ASP A 45 -15.26 2.13 -15.86
N ASN A 46 -14.49 1.21 -15.26
CA ASN A 46 -13.62 1.51 -14.13
C ASN A 46 -12.21 0.90 -14.27
N ILE A 47 -11.25 1.60 -13.65
CA ILE A 47 -9.94 1.08 -13.29
C ILE A 47 -9.95 0.80 -11.79
N TYR A 48 -9.62 -0.42 -11.40
CA TYR A 48 -9.49 -0.81 -10.00
C TYR A 48 -8.03 -0.97 -9.67
N LEU A 49 -7.61 -0.32 -8.59
CA LEU A 49 -6.25 -0.35 -8.10
C LEU A 49 -6.18 -1.10 -6.77
N GLY A 50 -5.25 -2.04 -6.64
CA GLY A 50 -4.84 -2.64 -5.39
C GLY A 50 -3.48 -2.09 -4.98
N LEU A 51 -3.45 -1.17 -4.01
CA LEU A 51 -2.22 -0.59 -3.47
C LEU A 51 -1.86 -1.24 -2.13
N ALA A 52 -0.61 -1.61 -1.97
CA ALA A 52 -0.05 -2.06 -0.70
C ALA A 52 1.33 -1.46 -0.47
N GLY A 53 1.68 -1.22 0.80
CA GLY A 53 3.01 -0.82 1.21
C GLY A 53 3.21 -1.06 2.70
N ASN A 54 4.47 -0.99 3.13
CA ASN A 54 4.86 -1.10 4.54
C ASN A 54 5.38 0.22 5.13
N ALA A 55 5.16 1.33 4.42
CA ALA A 55 5.35 2.70 4.89
C ALA A 55 4.03 3.32 5.40
N PRO A 56 4.08 4.48 6.10
CA PRO A 56 2.87 5.17 6.57
C PRO A 56 1.88 5.60 5.48
N TRP A 57 2.36 5.72 4.24
CA TRP A 57 1.57 6.06 3.07
C TRP A 57 2.15 5.41 1.82
N VAL A 58 1.30 5.25 0.79
CA VAL A 58 1.69 4.91 -0.58
C VAL A 58 0.92 5.82 -1.53
N GLY A 59 1.61 6.39 -2.51
CA GLY A 59 0.99 7.21 -3.55
C GLY A 59 1.15 6.56 -4.93
N PHE A 60 0.12 6.70 -5.76
CA PHE A 60 0.17 6.36 -7.19
C PHE A 60 -0.43 7.54 -7.97
N GLY A 61 0.12 7.81 -9.15
CA GLY A 61 -0.48 8.80 -10.02
C GLY A 61 -0.27 8.53 -11.49
N MET A 62 -1.14 9.12 -12.30
CA MET A 62 -1.17 9.00 -13.74
C MET A 62 -1.07 10.38 -14.38
N ASN A 63 -0.35 10.48 -15.50
CA ASN A 63 -0.33 11.68 -16.31
C ASN A 63 -0.26 11.32 -17.81
N VAL A 64 -0.60 12.28 -18.66
CA VAL A 64 -0.64 12.10 -20.13
C VAL A 64 0.70 12.36 -20.84
N LYS A 65 1.72 12.88 -20.15
CA LYS A 65 3.00 13.34 -20.74
C LYS A 65 4.19 12.39 -20.46
N GLY A 66 3.94 11.18 -19.96
CA GLY A 66 4.95 10.18 -19.63
C GLY A 66 5.35 10.19 -18.15
N PRO A 67 6.22 9.29 -17.67
CA PRO A 67 6.49 9.14 -16.25
C PRO A 67 7.01 10.44 -15.62
N GLY A 68 6.28 10.99 -14.64
CA GLY A 68 6.60 12.24 -13.98
C GLY A 68 5.52 12.72 -13.02
N MET A 69 5.90 13.56 -12.07
CA MET A 69 4.94 14.15 -11.11
C MET A 69 4.15 15.35 -11.68
N PRO A 70 4.74 16.27 -12.48
CA PRO A 70 4.01 17.43 -12.97
C PRO A 70 2.83 17.04 -13.87
N GLY A 71 1.65 17.56 -13.54
CA GLY A 71 0.41 17.26 -14.24
C GLY A 71 -0.18 15.89 -13.93
N ALA A 72 0.30 15.20 -12.90
CA ALA A 72 -0.26 13.93 -12.46
C ALA A 72 -1.49 14.14 -11.57
N ASP A 73 -2.49 13.31 -11.81
CA ASP A 73 -3.58 12.98 -10.91
C ASP A 73 -3.10 11.83 -10.00
N ILE A 74 -3.22 12.01 -8.68
CA ILE A 74 -2.51 11.24 -7.66
C ILE A 74 -3.48 10.82 -6.57
N VAL A 75 -3.61 9.52 -6.37
CA VAL A 75 -4.22 8.96 -5.17
C VAL A 75 -3.16 8.65 -4.13
N VAL A 76 -3.38 9.10 -2.89
CA VAL A 76 -2.54 8.75 -1.74
C VAL A 76 -3.34 7.93 -0.74
N CYS A 77 -2.89 6.69 -0.53
CA CYS A 77 -3.40 5.81 0.51
C CYS A 77 -2.57 5.99 1.77
N GLN A 78 -3.21 6.35 2.89
CA GLN A 78 -2.54 6.52 4.17
C GLN A 78 -3.41 6.09 5.34
N GLU A 79 -2.77 5.67 6.44
CA GLU A 79 -3.45 5.39 7.70
C GLU A 79 -3.65 6.70 8.48
N MET A 80 -4.80 7.35 8.31
CA MET A 80 -5.09 8.60 9.06
C MET A 80 -5.53 8.34 10.50
N ARG A 81 -6.09 7.16 10.79
CA ARG A 81 -6.47 6.69 12.12
C ARG A 81 -6.11 5.23 12.23
N GLN A 82 -5.78 4.76 13.43
CA GLN A 82 -5.37 3.37 13.64
C GLN A 82 -6.38 2.38 13.04
N GLY A 83 -5.90 1.51 12.16
CA GLY A 83 -6.66 0.50 11.42
C GLY A 83 -7.45 1.01 10.22
N THR A 84 -7.55 2.33 10.02
CA THR A 84 -8.33 2.94 8.93
C THR A 84 -7.39 3.52 7.88
N VAL A 85 -7.35 2.86 6.72
CA VAL A 85 -6.65 3.35 5.54
C VAL A 85 -7.66 4.04 4.63
N THR A 86 -7.38 5.28 4.25
CA THR A 86 -8.19 6.08 3.32
C THR A 86 -7.38 6.42 2.09
N ALA A 87 -8.03 6.44 0.93
CA ALA A 87 -7.48 7.03 -0.28
C ALA A 87 -7.93 8.50 -0.38
N THR A 88 -6.97 9.41 -0.52
CA THR A 88 -7.22 10.84 -0.69
C THR A 88 -6.74 11.26 -2.07
N ASP A 89 -7.54 12.07 -2.75
CA ASP A 89 -7.29 12.58 -4.09
C ASP A 89 -6.44 13.84 -4.07
N TYR A 90 -5.43 13.88 -4.91
CA TYR A 90 -4.51 14.98 -5.06
C TYR A 90 -4.15 15.17 -6.53
N HIS A 91 -3.79 16.39 -6.89
CA HIS A 91 -3.22 16.68 -8.19
C HIS A 91 -1.91 17.44 -8.04
N SER A 92 -0.98 17.23 -8.97
CA SER A 92 0.32 17.90 -8.92
C SER A 92 0.56 18.82 -10.10
N LYS A 93 1.04 20.03 -9.82
CA LYS A 93 1.46 21.02 -10.84
C LYS A 93 2.94 20.96 -11.15
N ARG A 94 3.76 20.42 -10.24
CA ARG A 94 5.23 20.45 -10.27
C ARG A 94 5.83 19.36 -9.38
N TYR A 95 7.13 19.14 -9.45
CA TYR A 95 7.80 18.35 -8.43
C TYR A 95 7.70 19.05 -7.06
N GLY A 96 7.05 18.39 -6.09
CA GLY A 96 6.80 18.94 -4.77
C GLY A 96 5.55 18.34 -4.13
N THR A 97 5.12 18.87 -2.99
CA THR A 97 3.88 18.42 -2.33
C THR A 97 2.69 18.61 -3.27
N PRO A 98 1.90 17.57 -3.56
CA PRO A 98 0.72 17.69 -4.40
C PRO A 98 -0.40 18.45 -3.65
N GLU A 99 -1.30 19.05 -4.41
CA GLU A 99 -2.40 19.86 -3.90
C GLU A 99 -3.66 18.99 -3.81
N LEU A 100 -4.47 19.16 -2.76
CA LEU A 100 -5.71 18.40 -2.60
C LEU A 100 -6.61 18.67 -3.81
N ASP A 101 -7.11 17.61 -4.47
CA ASP A 101 -8.09 17.79 -5.52
C ASP A 101 -9.47 18.03 -4.91
N THR A 102 -10.18 19.01 -5.47
CA THR A 102 -11.55 19.37 -5.06
C THR A 102 -12.60 18.59 -5.85
N VAL A 103 -12.19 17.93 -6.93
CA VAL A 103 -13.01 17.00 -7.70
C VAL A 103 -12.50 15.62 -7.36
N GLN A 104 -13.37 14.78 -6.79
CA GLN A 104 -12.98 13.44 -6.34
C GLN A 104 -13.17 12.45 -7.49
N ASP A 105 -12.07 11.99 -8.05
CA ASP A 105 -12.06 11.03 -9.16
C ASP A 105 -11.80 9.59 -8.66
N TRP A 106 -11.40 9.44 -7.39
CA TRP A 106 -11.10 8.15 -6.76
C TRP A 106 -12.13 7.74 -5.70
N GLU A 107 -12.55 6.48 -5.72
CA GLU A 107 -13.39 5.89 -4.66
C GLU A 107 -12.64 4.81 -3.88
N THR A 108 -12.71 4.85 -2.55
CA THR A 108 -12.15 3.77 -1.71
C THR A 108 -13.10 2.58 -1.69
N ALA A 109 -12.82 1.54 -2.46
CA ALA A 109 -13.62 0.31 -2.46
C ALA A 109 -13.41 -0.55 -1.19
N ALA A 110 -12.16 -0.66 -0.73
CA ALA A 110 -11.78 -1.35 0.50
C ALA A 110 -10.41 -0.85 0.97
N GLY A 111 -10.17 -0.90 2.28
CA GLY A 111 -8.89 -0.50 2.86
C GLY A 111 -8.74 -1.03 4.28
N GLY A 112 -7.49 -1.16 4.72
CA GLY A 112 -7.19 -1.61 6.08
C GLY A 112 -5.71 -1.87 6.28
N ARG A 113 -5.38 -2.19 7.52
CA ARG A 113 -4.03 -2.58 7.91
C ARG A 113 -4.02 -4.05 8.32
N VAL A 114 -3.15 -4.82 7.70
CA VAL A 114 -2.80 -6.15 8.21
C VAL A 114 -1.63 -5.97 9.16
N TYR A 115 -1.92 -6.10 10.46
CA TYR A 115 -0.85 -6.40 11.40
C TYR A 115 -0.33 -7.80 11.08
N PRO A 116 0.99 -8.07 11.17
CA PRO A 116 1.45 -9.45 11.17
C PRO A 116 0.59 -10.21 12.18
N PRO A 117 0.08 -11.42 11.83
CA PRO A 117 -0.82 -12.15 12.71
C PRO A 117 -0.20 -12.14 14.10
N ARG A 118 -0.96 -11.60 15.07
CA ARG A 118 -0.54 -11.57 16.48
C ARG A 118 -0.11 -13.00 16.78
N PRO A 119 1.16 -13.25 17.15
CA PRO A 119 1.53 -14.58 17.58
C PRO A 119 0.55 -14.97 18.68
N THR A 120 -0.22 -16.05 18.49
CA THR A 120 -0.99 -16.65 19.58
C THR A 120 0.00 -17.37 20.48
N SER A 121 0.92 -16.60 21.07
CA SER A 121 1.76 -17.07 22.13
C SER A 121 0.89 -17.32 23.35
N PRO A 122 1.14 -18.39 24.12
CA PRO A 122 0.60 -18.53 25.46
C PRO A 122 0.90 -17.25 26.26
N PRO A 123 0.04 -16.87 27.23
CA PRO A 123 0.34 -15.75 28.12
C PRO A 123 1.75 -15.91 28.71
N GLY A 124 2.69 -15.02 28.38
CA GLY A 124 4.01 -14.95 29.00
C GLY A 124 5.24 -15.26 28.14
N ALA A 125 5.13 -15.61 26.86
CA ALA A 125 6.32 -15.79 26.01
C ALA A 125 6.17 -15.19 24.61
N CYS A 126 6.85 -14.07 24.34
CA CYS A 126 6.99 -13.60 22.97
C CYS A 126 7.88 -14.56 22.16
N PRO A 127 7.64 -14.73 20.85
CA PRO A 127 8.60 -15.42 19.98
C PRO A 127 9.98 -14.78 20.07
N ASP A 128 11.03 -15.56 19.83
CA ASP A 128 12.41 -15.05 19.81
C ASP A 128 12.52 -13.83 18.88
N SER A 129 13.25 -12.80 19.32
CA SER A 129 13.37 -11.46 18.69
C SER A 129 12.18 -10.50 18.84
N TRP A 130 11.17 -10.81 19.66
CA TRP A 130 10.04 -9.92 19.98
C TRP A 130 10.06 -9.49 21.45
N SER A 131 9.61 -8.26 21.73
CA SER A 131 9.52 -7.70 23.08
C SER A 131 8.07 -7.68 23.58
N TRP A 132 7.87 -7.83 24.89
CA TRP A 132 6.56 -7.70 25.54
C TRP A 132 6.32 -6.27 26.03
N ALA A 133 5.19 -5.66 25.68
CA ALA A 133 4.74 -4.40 26.29
C ALA A 133 3.22 -4.43 26.53
N GLY A 134 2.83 -4.10 27.76
CA GLY A 134 1.43 -4.11 28.21
C GLY A 134 0.84 -5.52 28.15
N SER A 135 0.10 -5.79 27.07
CA SER A 135 -0.61 -7.05 26.82
C SER A 135 -0.28 -7.67 25.46
N SER A 136 0.80 -7.27 24.80
CA SER A 136 1.13 -7.70 23.44
C SER A 136 2.62 -7.81 23.17
N CYS A 137 2.98 -8.73 22.28
CA CYS A 137 4.31 -8.80 21.68
C CYS A 137 4.40 -7.81 20.51
N PHE A 138 5.52 -7.11 20.41
CA PHE A 138 5.86 -6.23 19.30
C PHE A 138 7.30 -6.46 18.88
N LYS A 139 7.60 -6.22 17.60
CA LYS A 139 8.96 -6.26 17.06
C LYS A 139 9.41 -4.84 16.83
N VAL A 140 10.52 -4.46 17.46
CA VAL A 140 11.23 -3.22 17.15
C VAL A 140 12.24 -3.56 16.05
N PHE A 141 12.19 -2.83 14.94
CA PHE A 141 13.13 -2.95 13.84
C PHE A 141 14.25 -1.93 13.97
#